data_AF-A0A8B8GIF9-F1
#
_entry.id   AF-A0A8B8GIF9-F1
#
_cell.length_a   1.000
_cell.length_b   1.000
_cell.length_c   1.000
_cell.angle_alpha   90.00
_cell.angle_beta   90.00
_cell.angle_gamma   90.00
#
_symmetry.space_group_name_H-M   'P 1'
#
loop_
_entity.id
_entity.type
_entity.pdbx_description
1 polymer ?
#
loop_
_entity_poly.entity_id
_entity_poly.type
_entity_poly.pdbx_seq_one_letter_code
_entity_poly.pdbx_strand_id
1 'polypeptide(L)'
;MTYYRSKAVISFDYRLDGISIQRVSQVHDLGILFVPSLNFSPHIDYMTSKAFRALGFIRRHSTNFSSANCFLALYNALVRSVIEYGSIVWSPYTTVDICRIDRVQNSFMRFTGYCLNIPHPPHDYGPVSQVLRLISLSVRRDNFDITFIQRLIEGQVDAPRLLGELSFRIPSNTRLQCNFYIPTNKSNFSRNAPLIRMMHNANNHIDY
;
A
#
# COMPACT_ATOMS: atom_id res chain seq x y z
N MET A 1 -12.91 -5.34 -19.94
CA MET A 1 -11.49 -5.68 -19.68
C MET A 1 -11.40 -7.14 -19.27
N THR A 2 -10.29 -7.85 -19.53
CA THR A 2 -10.06 -9.23 -19.05
C THR A 2 -8.75 -9.28 -18.30
N TYR A 3 -8.75 -9.87 -17.10
CA TYR A 3 -7.54 -10.09 -16.30
C TYR A 3 -6.94 -11.46 -16.63
N TYR A 4 -5.62 -11.51 -16.82
CA TYR A 4 -4.93 -12.74 -17.16
C TYR A 4 -3.46 -12.69 -16.73
N ARG A 5 -2.93 -13.88 -16.41
CA ARG A 5 -1.48 -14.14 -16.27
C ARG A 5 -1.03 -15.35 -17.10
N SER A 6 -1.96 -16.05 -17.72
CA SER A 6 -1.68 -17.11 -18.69
C SER A 6 -1.08 -16.52 -19.96
N LYS A 7 -0.25 -17.31 -20.65
CA LYS A 7 0.26 -16.96 -21.98
C LYS A 7 -0.84 -17.02 -23.05
N ALA A 8 -1.79 -17.95 -22.90
CA ALA A 8 -2.98 -18.02 -23.73
C ALA A 8 -4.05 -17.09 -23.16
N VAL A 9 -4.34 -16.00 -23.86
CA VAL A 9 -5.34 -15.01 -23.47
C VAL A 9 -6.66 -15.33 -24.13
N ILE A 10 -7.73 -15.44 -23.33
CA ILE A 10 -9.09 -15.58 -23.85
C ILE A 10 -9.58 -14.19 -24.23
N SER A 11 -9.70 -13.93 -25.53
CA SER A 11 -10.32 -12.71 -26.05
C SER A 11 -11.76 -13.02 -26.45
N PHE A 12 -12.70 -12.32 -25.84
CA PHE A 12 -14.12 -12.41 -26.14
C PHE A 12 -14.72 -11.01 -26.24
N ASP A 13 -15.48 -10.77 -27.31
CA ASP A 13 -16.12 -9.49 -27.58
C ASP A 13 -17.55 -9.51 -27.04
N TYR A 14 -17.74 -8.82 -25.91
CA TYR A 14 -19.04 -8.71 -25.28
C TYR A 14 -19.90 -7.70 -26.03
N ARG A 15 -21.17 -8.04 -26.24
CA ARG A 15 -22.18 -7.15 -26.82
C ARG A 15 -23.31 -6.93 -25.81
N LEU A 16 -23.78 -5.69 -25.67
CA LEU A 16 -24.94 -5.32 -24.87
C LEU A 16 -25.95 -4.67 -25.82
N ASP A 17 -27.17 -5.23 -25.92
CA ASP A 17 -28.21 -4.77 -26.85
C ASP A 17 -27.71 -4.63 -28.31
N GLY A 18 -26.86 -5.56 -28.75
CA GLY A 18 -26.25 -5.55 -30.08
C GLY A 18 -25.04 -4.62 -30.24
N ILE A 19 -24.72 -3.78 -29.26
CA ILE A 19 -23.60 -2.84 -29.28
C ILE A 19 -22.37 -3.50 -28.66
N SER A 20 -21.24 -3.46 -29.38
CA SER A 20 -19.96 -3.99 -28.88
C SER A 20 -19.41 -3.14 -27.73
N ILE A 21 -19.10 -3.79 -26.60
CA ILE A 21 -18.49 -3.13 -25.45
C ILE A 21 -17.00 -2.95 -25.73
N GLN A 22 -16.53 -1.71 -25.67
CA GLN A 22 -15.11 -1.40 -25.89
C GLN A 22 -14.23 -2.11 -24.85
N ARG A 23 -13.25 -2.87 -25.35
CA ARG A 23 -12.20 -3.45 -24.50
C ARG A 23 -11.18 -2.38 -24.16
N VAL A 24 -10.97 -2.16 -22.87
CA VAL A 24 -9.96 -1.25 -22.33
C VAL A 24 -8.79 -2.00 -21.71
N SER A 25 -7.60 -1.39 -21.75
CA SER A 25 -6.36 -1.91 -21.17
C SER A 25 -6.07 -1.35 -19.77
N GLN A 26 -6.88 -0.39 -19.30
CA GLN A 26 -6.79 0.21 -17.98
C GLN A 26 -8.20 0.53 -17.49
N VAL A 27 -8.47 0.27 -16.22
CA VAL A 27 -9.73 0.66 -15.57
C VAL A 27 -9.45 1.23 -14.19
N HIS A 28 -10.11 2.34 -13.86
CA HIS A 28 -10.15 2.84 -12.49
C HIS A 28 -11.40 2.28 -11.82
N ASP A 29 -11.22 1.59 -10.71
CA ASP A 29 -12.31 1.12 -9.88
C ASP A 29 -12.02 1.47 -8.42
N LEU A 30 -12.98 2.14 -7.77
CA LEU A 30 -12.85 2.68 -6.42
C LEU A 30 -11.50 3.39 -6.17
N GLY A 31 -11.01 4.17 -7.14
CA GLY A 31 -9.74 4.90 -7.02
C GLY A 31 -8.47 4.09 -7.23
N ILE A 32 -8.56 2.79 -7.51
CA ILE A 32 -7.43 1.91 -7.83
C ILE A 32 -7.37 1.67 -9.34
N LEU A 33 -6.16 1.73 -9.91
CA LEU A 33 -5.91 1.51 -11.34
C LEU A 33 -5.57 0.04 -11.57
N PHE A 34 -6.38 -0.65 -12.35
CA PHE A 34 -6.16 -2.03 -12.73
C PHE A 34 -5.70 -2.15 -14.19
N VAL A 35 -4.78 -3.08 -14.42
CA VAL A 35 -4.26 -3.51 -15.73
C VAL A 35 -4.50 -5.01 -15.92
N PRO A 36 -4.47 -5.57 -17.14
CA PRO A 36 -4.85 -6.96 -17.38
C PRO A 36 -4.00 -7.96 -16.60
N SER A 37 -2.73 -7.64 -16.36
CA SER A 37 -1.79 -8.47 -15.60
C SER A 37 -2.03 -8.45 -14.08
N LEU A 38 -2.94 -7.60 -13.59
CA LEU A 38 -3.09 -7.27 -12.16
C LEU A 38 -1.76 -6.84 -11.51
N ASN A 39 -0.86 -6.24 -12.30
CA ASN A 39 0.33 -5.60 -11.75
C ASN A 39 -0.04 -4.20 -11.24
N PHE A 40 0.35 -3.87 -10.02
CA PHE A 40 0.05 -2.56 -9.43
C PHE A 40 1.12 -1.50 -9.70
N SER A 41 2.24 -1.80 -10.36
CA SER A 41 3.25 -0.77 -10.67
C SER A 41 2.68 0.45 -11.42
N PRO A 42 1.76 0.32 -12.40
CA PRO A 42 1.11 1.48 -13.02
C PRO A 42 0.26 2.30 -12.05
N HIS A 43 -0.43 1.65 -11.11
CA HIS A 43 -1.17 2.33 -10.05
C HIS A 43 -0.22 3.08 -9.10
N ILE A 44 0.88 2.44 -8.71
CA ILE A 44 1.92 3.02 -7.85
C ILE A 44 2.58 4.23 -8.52
N ASP A 45 2.85 4.16 -9.82
CA ASP A 45 3.36 5.30 -10.58
C ASP A 45 2.37 6.46 -10.64
N TYR A 46 1.09 6.16 -10.93
CA TYR A 46 0.01 7.15 -10.92
C TYR A 46 -0.13 7.85 -9.56
N MET A 47 -0.20 7.09 -8.47
CA MET A 47 -0.42 7.64 -7.13
C MET A 47 0.80 8.38 -6.59
N THR A 48 2.01 7.90 -6.85
CA THR A 48 3.24 8.62 -6.45
C THR A 48 3.38 9.92 -7.22
N SER A 49 3.05 9.95 -8.52
CA SER A 49 2.96 11.17 -9.31
C SER A 49 1.94 12.16 -8.74
N LYS A 50 0.75 11.69 -8.35
CA LYS A 50 -0.28 12.51 -7.70
C LYS A 50 0.20 13.06 -6.34
N ALA A 51 0.89 12.24 -5.56
CA ALA A 51 1.45 12.61 -4.27
C ALA A 51 2.58 13.63 -4.39
N PHE A 52 3.45 13.51 -5.39
CA PHE A 52 4.48 14.52 -5.67
C PHE A 52 3.89 15.87 -6.07
N ARG A 53 2.78 15.89 -6.82
CA ARG A 53 2.06 17.14 -7.12
C ARG A 53 1.52 17.79 -5.86
N ALA A 54 0.91 17.01 -4.97
CA ALA A 54 0.44 17.50 -3.66
C ALA A 54 1.60 18.01 -2.79
N LEU A 55 2.73 17.30 -2.78
CA LEU A 55 3.93 17.74 -2.08
C LEU A 55 4.50 19.03 -2.68
N GLY A 56 4.49 19.16 -4.02
CA GLY A 56 4.89 20.40 -4.69
C GLY A 56 3.99 21.59 -4.33
N PHE A 57 2.68 21.36 -4.16
CA PHE A 57 1.76 22.36 -3.63
C PHE A 57 2.13 22.75 -2.20
N ILE A 58 2.32 21.80 -1.29
CA ILE A 58 2.77 22.06 0.09
C ILE A 58 4.04 22.91 0.07
N ARG A 59 5.04 22.50 -0.70
CA ARG A 59 6.34 23.20 -0.79
C ARG A 59 6.21 24.66 -1.19
N ARG A 60 5.31 25.00 -2.11
CA ARG A 60 5.12 26.39 -2.57
C ARG A 60 4.42 27.29 -1.54
N HIS A 61 3.55 26.71 -0.71
CA HIS A 61 2.67 27.49 0.17
C HIS A 61 3.04 27.42 1.66
N SER A 62 4.00 26.58 2.05
CA SER A 62 4.37 26.36 3.46
C SER A 62 5.84 26.63 3.78
N THR A 63 6.60 27.28 2.90
CA THR A 63 8.03 27.57 3.14
C THR A 63 8.28 28.37 4.42
N ASN A 64 7.35 29.27 4.75
CA ASN A 64 7.47 30.19 5.89
C ASN A 64 6.89 29.58 7.18
N PHE A 65 6.46 28.33 7.14
CA PHE A 65 5.91 27.67 8.32
C PHE A 65 7.06 27.15 9.19
N SER A 66 6.94 27.33 10.50
CA SER A 66 7.93 26.90 11.49
C SER A 66 7.44 25.74 12.37
N SER A 67 6.18 25.31 12.20
CA SER A 67 5.58 24.27 13.03
C SER A 67 5.68 22.89 12.39
N ALA A 68 6.39 21.99 13.06
CA ALA A 68 6.45 20.56 12.71
C ALA A 68 5.06 19.92 12.59
N ASN A 69 4.16 20.24 13.52
CA ASN A 69 2.78 19.71 13.51
C ASN A 69 1.98 20.20 12.29
N CYS A 70 2.21 21.43 11.84
CA CYS A 70 1.55 21.96 10.65
C CYS A 70 2.01 21.21 9.38
N PHE A 71 3.32 21.00 9.22
CA PHE A 71 3.85 20.20 8.12
C PHE A 71 3.31 18.78 8.14
N LEU A 72 3.27 18.15 9.32
CA LEU A 72 2.75 16.80 9.48
C LEU A 72 1.26 16.73 9.12
N ALA A 73 0.45 17.71 9.54
CA ALA A 73 -0.96 17.79 9.20
C ALA A 73 -1.17 17.90 7.67
N LEU A 74 -0.43 18.78 7.00
CA LEU A 74 -0.48 18.94 5.54
C LEU A 74 -0.06 17.64 4.82
N TYR A 75 1.03 17.03 5.26
CA TYR A 75 1.50 15.77 4.69
C TYR A 75 0.47 14.66 4.85
N ASN A 76 -0.09 14.50 6.05
CA ASN A 76 -1.08 13.47 6.33
C ASN A 76 -2.35 13.66 5.49
N ALA A 77 -2.84 14.90 5.41
CA ALA A 77 -4.09 15.22 4.73
C ALA A 77 -3.98 15.13 3.19
N LEU A 78 -2.87 15.59 2.60
CA LEU A 78 -2.76 15.76 1.15
C LEU A 78 -1.88 14.72 0.44
N VAL A 79 -0.84 14.22 1.11
CA VAL A 79 0.15 13.32 0.50
C VAL A 79 -0.08 11.90 0.97
N ARG A 80 -0.14 11.68 2.29
CA ARG A 80 -0.27 10.36 2.90
C ARG A 80 -1.61 9.72 2.56
N SER A 81 -2.68 10.50 2.60
CA SER A 81 -4.02 10.07 2.15
C SER A 81 -4.04 9.53 0.71
N VAL A 82 -3.17 10.03 -0.18
CA VAL A 82 -3.06 9.55 -1.56
C VAL A 82 -2.27 8.26 -1.64
N ILE A 83 -1.11 8.18 -0.98
CA ILE A 83 -0.19 7.04 -1.11
C ILE A 83 -0.56 5.84 -0.22
N GLU A 84 -1.48 6.00 0.73
CA GLU A 84 -1.94 4.91 1.61
C GLU A 84 -3.32 4.38 1.22
N TYR A 85 -4.08 5.13 0.41
CA TYR A 85 -5.42 4.73 0.02
C TYR A 85 -5.43 3.37 -0.68
N GLY A 86 -6.20 2.42 -0.14
CA GLY A 86 -6.35 1.09 -0.72
C GLY A 86 -5.11 0.19 -0.64
N SER A 87 -4.11 0.51 0.20
CA SER A 87 -2.85 -0.25 0.28
C SER A 87 -3.03 -1.74 0.58
N ILE A 88 -4.11 -2.09 1.30
CA ILE A 88 -4.59 -3.45 1.55
C ILE A 88 -4.66 -4.26 0.24
N VAL A 89 -5.04 -3.64 -0.88
CA VAL A 89 -5.17 -4.30 -2.18
C VAL A 89 -3.85 -4.33 -2.95
N TRP A 90 -3.16 -3.19 -3.06
CA TRP A 90 -2.09 -3.01 -4.04
C TRP A 90 -0.67 -3.02 -3.48
N SER A 91 -0.47 -3.15 -2.15
CA SER A 91 0.84 -2.97 -1.48
C SER A 91 2.01 -3.58 -2.28
N PRO A 92 3.09 -2.83 -2.53
CA PRO A 92 4.18 -3.27 -3.39
C PRO A 92 4.99 -4.37 -2.72
N TYR A 93 5.53 -5.26 -3.55
CA TYR A 93 6.47 -6.29 -3.11
C TYR A 93 7.80 -6.24 -3.88
N THR A 94 7.92 -5.38 -4.89
CA THR A 94 9.17 -5.17 -5.62
C THR A 94 9.95 -4.02 -4.99
N THR A 95 11.27 -4.15 -4.92
CA THR A 95 12.15 -3.10 -4.38
C THR A 95 12.01 -1.79 -5.14
N VAL A 96 11.83 -1.85 -6.46
CA VAL A 96 11.64 -0.68 -7.33
C VAL A 96 10.38 0.10 -6.93
N ASP A 97 9.26 -0.60 -6.74
CA ASP A 97 8.01 0.04 -6.38
C ASP A 97 8.02 0.56 -4.94
N ILE A 98 8.62 -0.18 -4.01
CA ILE A 98 8.83 0.26 -2.61
C ILE A 98 9.65 1.56 -2.59
N CYS A 99 10.80 1.57 -3.27
CA CYS A 99 11.66 2.75 -3.37
C CYS A 99 10.92 3.94 -4.01
N ARG A 100 10.04 3.71 -4.99
CA ARG A 100 9.25 4.79 -5.61
C ARG A 100 8.33 5.47 -4.58
N ILE A 101 7.69 4.68 -3.72
CA ILE A 101 6.83 5.20 -2.65
C ILE A 101 7.65 5.91 -1.58
N ASP A 102 8.75 5.32 -1.13
CA ASP A 102 9.59 5.90 -0.07
C ASP A 102 10.24 7.23 -0.51
N ARG A 103 10.52 7.40 -1.82
CA ARG A 103 10.97 8.68 -2.38
C ARG A 103 9.99 9.82 -2.12
N VAL A 104 8.69 9.57 -2.02
CA VAL A 104 7.69 10.60 -1.68
C VAL A 104 7.90 11.07 -0.24
N GLN A 105 7.99 10.15 0.73
CA GLN A 105 8.25 10.49 2.14
C GLN A 105 9.62 11.13 2.33
N ASN A 106 10.67 10.60 1.69
CA ASN A 106 12.01 11.17 1.74
C ASN A 106 12.06 12.59 1.17
N SER A 107 11.32 12.85 0.08
CA SER A 107 11.24 14.21 -0.47
C SER A 107 10.52 15.17 0.46
N PHE A 108 9.51 14.70 1.21
CA PHE A 108 8.84 15.49 2.24
C PHE A 108 9.80 15.78 3.40
N MET A 109 10.47 14.76 3.94
CA MET A 109 11.42 14.90 5.05
C MET A 109 12.57 15.84 4.69
N ARG A 110 13.11 15.77 3.47
CA ARG A 110 14.12 16.73 2.99
C ARG A 110 13.62 18.17 3.05
N PHE A 111 12.38 18.41 2.62
CA PHE A 111 11.79 19.75 2.61
C PHE A 111 11.54 20.26 4.03
N THR A 112 10.95 19.44 4.91
CA THR A 112 10.68 19.84 6.29
C THR A 112 11.95 19.99 7.10
N GLY A 113 12.95 19.13 6.87
CA GLY A 113 14.27 19.24 7.52
C GLY A 113 14.93 20.59 7.20
N TYR A 114 14.78 21.07 5.96
CA TYR A 114 15.22 22.41 5.58
C TYR A 114 14.41 23.52 6.29
N CYS A 115 13.07 23.48 6.22
CA CYS A 115 12.23 24.52 6.85
C CYS A 115 12.38 24.60 8.38
N LEU A 116 12.64 23.47 9.03
CA LEU A 116 12.79 23.38 10.49
C LEU A 116 14.26 23.50 10.94
N ASN A 117 15.20 23.73 10.03
CA ASN A 117 16.65 23.78 10.31
C ASN A 117 17.17 22.56 11.07
N ILE A 118 16.71 21.36 10.70
CA ILE A 118 17.14 20.11 11.34
C ILE A 118 18.44 19.63 10.66
N PRO A 119 19.56 19.55 11.39
CA PRO A 119 20.80 19.03 10.83
C PRO A 119 20.66 17.52 10.57
N HIS A 120 20.98 17.10 9.35
CA HIS A 120 20.96 15.70 8.96
C HIS A 120 21.92 15.47 7.77
N PRO A 121 22.62 14.32 7.70
CA PRO A 121 23.43 13.98 6.55
C PRO A 121 22.60 13.84 5.27
N PRO A 122 23.19 14.01 4.08
CA PRO A 122 22.51 13.73 2.82
C PRO A 122 21.96 12.30 2.80
N HIS A 123 20.67 12.15 2.48
CA HIS A 123 19.96 10.88 2.40
C HIS A 123 19.76 10.12 3.72
N ASP A 124 20.22 10.65 4.86
CA ASP A 124 19.87 10.14 6.17
C ASP A 124 18.80 11.02 6.81
N TYR A 125 17.55 10.56 6.73
CA TYR A 125 16.39 11.29 7.25
C TYR A 125 15.98 10.83 8.66
N GLY A 126 16.80 10.00 9.34
CA GLY A 126 16.52 9.52 10.69
C GLY A 126 16.20 10.66 11.68
N PRO A 127 17.02 11.72 11.77
CA PRO A 127 16.77 12.84 12.69
C PRO A 127 15.44 13.56 12.40
N VAL A 128 15.12 13.76 11.12
CA VAL A 128 13.87 14.41 10.71
C VAL A 128 12.67 13.54 11.05
N SER A 129 12.78 12.23 10.82
CA SER A 129 11.75 11.25 11.14
C SER A 129 11.45 11.22 12.64
N GLN A 130 12.46 11.33 13.50
CA GLN A 130 12.30 11.39 14.95
C GLN A 130 11.57 12.66 15.40
N VAL A 131 11.96 13.82 14.88
CA VAL A 131 11.30 15.10 15.21
C VAL A 131 9.83 15.11 14.78
N LEU A 132 9.55 14.59 13.58
CA LEU A 132 8.18 14.52 13.03
C LEU A 132 7.39 13.30 13.54
N ARG A 133 8.02 12.40 14.30
CA ARG A 133 7.46 11.10 14.72
C ARG A 133 6.88 10.30 13.55
N LEU A 134 7.56 10.34 12.40
CA LEU A 134 7.20 9.56 11.24
C LEU A 134 7.74 8.13 11.39
N ILE A 135 6.90 7.18 11.06
CA ILE A 135 7.27 5.78 10.85
C ILE A 135 7.40 5.51 9.36
N SER A 136 8.06 4.40 8.98
CA SER A 136 8.21 4.05 7.57
C SER A 136 6.85 3.72 6.94
N LEU A 137 6.70 3.99 5.64
CA LEU A 137 5.47 3.67 4.93
C LEU A 137 5.26 2.15 4.82
N SER A 138 6.32 1.35 4.87
CA SER A 138 6.22 -0.12 4.92
C SER A 138 5.49 -0.58 6.17
N VAL A 139 5.95 -0.17 7.35
CA VAL A 139 5.34 -0.51 8.65
C VAL A 139 3.89 -0.06 8.70
N ARG A 140 3.57 1.12 8.13
CA ARG A 140 2.18 1.59 8.06
C ARG A 140 1.29 0.68 7.21
N ARG A 141 1.77 0.21 6.06
CA ARG A 141 1.03 -0.73 5.22
C ARG A 141 0.85 -2.08 5.91
N ASP A 142 1.87 -2.55 6.63
CA ASP A 142 1.77 -3.77 7.42
C ASP A 142 0.73 -3.63 8.54
N ASN A 143 0.68 -2.48 9.21
CA ASN A 143 -0.34 -2.18 10.22
C ASN A 143 -1.75 -2.14 9.62
N PHE A 144 -1.93 -1.60 8.41
CA PHE A 144 -3.23 -1.65 7.72
C PHE A 144 -3.64 -3.08 7.38
N ASP A 145 -2.70 -3.90 6.91
CA ASP A 145 -2.92 -5.31 6.63
C ASP A 145 -3.36 -6.07 7.89
N ILE A 146 -2.69 -5.86 9.02
CA ILE A 146 -3.00 -6.50 10.30
C ILE A 146 -4.33 -6.02 10.87
N THR A 147 -4.56 -4.70 10.88
CA THR A 147 -5.81 -4.10 11.35
C THR A 147 -6.98 -4.62 10.53
N PHE A 148 -6.82 -4.78 9.22
CA PHE A 148 -7.88 -5.32 8.37
C PHE A 148 -8.23 -6.77 8.73
N ILE A 149 -7.24 -7.64 8.89
CA ILE A 149 -7.48 -9.03 9.32
C ILE A 149 -8.15 -9.07 10.70
N GLN A 150 -7.67 -8.29 11.67
CA GLN A 150 -8.24 -8.27 13.00
C GLN A 150 -9.74 -7.87 12.95
N ARG A 151 -10.06 -6.80 12.22
CA ARG A 151 -11.44 -6.35 12.04
C ARG A 151 -12.31 -7.35 11.29
N LEU A 152 -11.74 -8.11 10.36
CA LEU A 152 -12.43 -9.20 9.65
C LEU A 152 -12.78 -10.36 10.59
N ILE A 153 -11.88 -10.72 11.50
CA ILE A 153 -12.08 -11.79 12.49
C ILE A 153 -13.07 -11.39 13.57
N GLU A 154 -12.98 -10.15 14.04
CA GLU A 154 -13.90 -9.57 15.04
C GLU A 154 -15.31 -9.31 14.49
N GLY A 155 -15.54 -9.52 13.18
CA GLY A 155 -16.84 -9.28 12.54
C GLY A 155 -17.17 -7.79 12.34
N GLN A 156 -16.20 -6.89 12.47
CA GLN A 156 -16.38 -5.47 12.16
C GLN A 156 -16.42 -5.20 10.64
N VAL A 157 -15.97 -6.16 9.82
CA VAL A 157 -16.07 -6.14 8.37
C VAL A 157 -16.93 -7.32 7.93
N ASP A 158 -18.11 -7.03 7.38
CA ASP A 158 -19.02 -8.05 6.86
C ASP A 158 -18.54 -8.55 5.48
N ALA A 159 -17.64 -9.53 5.51
CA ALA A 159 -17.12 -10.20 4.33
C ALA A 159 -16.91 -11.70 4.58
N PRO A 160 -17.99 -12.49 4.71
CA PRO A 160 -17.92 -13.91 5.07
C PRO A 160 -17.09 -14.72 4.07
N ARG A 161 -17.11 -14.33 2.79
CA ARG A 161 -16.26 -14.93 1.77
C ARG A 161 -14.77 -14.73 2.05
N LEU A 162 -14.34 -13.52 2.42
CA LEU A 162 -12.93 -13.27 2.75
C LEU A 162 -12.52 -13.98 4.04
N LEU A 163 -13.42 -14.01 5.03
CA LEU A 163 -13.20 -14.72 6.28
C LEU A 163 -13.00 -16.23 6.05
N GLY A 164 -13.79 -16.83 5.14
CA GLY A 164 -13.66 -18.24 4.77
C GLY A 164 -12.36 -18.60 4.03
N GLU A 165 -11.66 -17.63 3.45
CA GLU A 165 -10.36 -17.82 2.79
C GLU A 165 -9.19 -17.74 3.78
N LEU A 166 -9.42 -17.28 5.02
CA LEU A 166 -8.39 -17.24 6.05
C LEU A 166 -8.04 -18.66 6.50
N SER A 167 -6.76 -19.00 6.38
CA SER A 167 -6.24 -20.30 6.77
C SER A 167 -5.76 -20.25 8.21
N PHE A 168 -6.65 -20.49 9.17
CA PHE A 168 -6.27 -20.57 10.59
C PHE A 168 -5.39 -21.79 10.85
N ARG A 169 -4.32 -21.58 11.63
CA ARG A 169 -3.46 -22.67 12.06
C ARG A 169 -3.99 -23.22 13.38
N ILE A 170 -4.31 -24.51 13.40
CA ILE A 170 -4.61 -25.22 14.64
C ILE A 170 -3.27 -25.46 15.37
N PRO A 171 -3.09 -24.95 16.60
CA PRO A 171 -1.84 -25.15 17.34
C PRO A 171 -1.65 -26.64 17.64
N SER A 172 -0.55 -27.21 17.14
CA SER A 172 -0.13 -28.58 17.49
C SER A 172 1.01 -28.59 18.52
N ASN A 173 1.66 -27.45 18.74
CA ASN A 173 2.80 -27.30 19.65
C ASN A 173 2.78 -25.89 20.26
N THR A 174 2.99 -25.80 21.57
CA THR A 174 3.04 -24.54 22.33
C THR A 174 4.21 -23.63 21.97
N ARG A 175 5.24 -24.15 21.28
CA ARG A 175 6.44 -23.40 20.89
C ARG A 175 6.32 -22.62 19.58
N LEU A 176 5.28 -22.88 18.78
CA LEU A 176 5.05 -22.20 17.49
C LEU A 176 3.80 -21.33 17.60
N GLN A 177 4.02 -20.06 17.94
CA GLN A 177 2.98 -19.04 17.98
C GLN A 177 2.79 -18.47 16.56
N CYS A 178 2.04 -19.16 15.71
CA CYS A 178 1.57 -18.58 14.45
C CYS A 178 0.06 -18.79 14.36
N ASN A 179 -0.70 -17.73 14.13
CA ASN A 179 -2.16 -17.78 14.09
C ASN A 179 -2.68 -18.30 12.75
N PHE A 180 -1.92 -18.09 11.67
CA PHE A 180 -2.32 -18.47 10.31
C PHE A 180 -1.35 -19.48 9.69
N TYR A 181 -1.90 -20.37 8.87
CA TYR A 181 -1.17 -21.25 7.97
C TYR A 181 -0.95 -20.52 6.64
N ILE A 182 0.31 -20.39 6.20
CA ILE A 182 0.65 -19.72 4.94
C ILE A 182 0.81 -20.78 3.84
N PRO A 183 -0.01 -20.77 2.78
CA PRO A 183 0.08 -21.75 1.70
C PRO A 183 1.38 -21.58 0.90
N THR A 184 1.87 -22.69 0.34
CA THR A 184 3.02 -22.65 -0.57
C THR A 184 2.61 -22.02 -1.91
N ASN A 185 3.39 -21.05 -2.36
CA ASN A 185 3.07 -20.25 -3.55
C ASN A 185 4.14 -20.44 -4.63
N LYS A 186 3.70 -20.67 -5.88
CA LYS A 186 4.60 -20.90 -7.03
C LYS A 186 5.21 -19.62 -7.60
N SER A 187 4.64 -18.46 -7.25
CA SER A 187 5.09 -17.17 -7.79
C SER A 187 5.14 -16.09 -6.70
N ASN A 188 6.03 -15.11 -6.88
CA ASN A 188 6.10 -13.94 -6.02
C ASN A 188 4.79 -13.14 -6.02
N PHE A 189 4.05 -13.13 -7.14
CA PHE A 189 2.75 -12.47 -7.21
C PHE A 189 1.74 -13.13 -6.27
N SER A 190 1.60 -14.45 -6.33
CA SER A 190 0.66 -15.19 -5.47
C SER A 190 1.07 -15.11 -4.00
N ARG A 191 2.38 -15.20 -3.70
CA ARG A 191 2.91 -15.03 -2.34
C ARG A 191 2.55 -13.67 -1.72
N ASN A 192 2.49 -12.62 -2.54
CA ASN A 192 2.19 -11.26 -2.09
C ASN A 192 0.73 -10.84 -2.38
N ALA A 193 -0.14 -11.81 -2.68
CA ALA A 193 -1.57 -11.54 -2.78
C ALA A 193 -2.11 -11.01 -1.43
N PRO A 194 -3.12 -10.12 -1.42
CA PRO A 194 -3.57 -9.40 -0.24
C PRO A 194 -3.72 -10.24 1.02
N LEU A 195 -4.59 -11.27 1.00
CA LEU A 195 -4.85 -12.11 2.18
C LEU A 195 -3.61 -12.89 2.64
N ILE A 196 -2.82 -13.41 1.70
CA ILE A 196 -1.61 -14.19 2.02
C ILE A 196 -0.56 -13.28 2.68
N ARG A 197 -0.36 -12.09 2.13
CA ARG A 197 0.54 -11.07 2.69
C ARG A 197 0.08 -10.65 4.08
N MET A 198 -1.20 -10.38 4.26
CA MET A 198 -1.77 -9.98 5.55
C MET A 198 -1.59 -11.08 6.61
N MET A 199 -1.89 -12.35 6.27
CA MET A 199 -1.69 -13.48 7.20
C MET A 199 -0.21 -13.65 7.56
N HIS A 200 0.69 -13.46 6.59
CA HIS A 200 2.13 -13.51 6.82
C HIS A 200 2.58 -12.37 7.75
N ASN A 201 2.11 -11.15 7.52
CA ASN A 201 2.38 -10.00 8.37
C ASN A 201 1.86 -10.22 9.79
N ALA A 202 0.63 -10.71 9.94
CA ALA A 202 0.04 -10.99 11.25
C ALA A 202 0.79 -12.08 12.03
N ASN A 203 1.32 -13.11 11.37
CA ASN A 203 2.16 -14.11 12.01
C ASN A 203 3.50 -13.56 12.51
N ASN A 204 4.08 -12.59 11.79
CA ASN A 204 5.35 -11.97 12.17
C ASN A 204 5.18 -10.87 13.21
N HIS A 205 3.97 -10.35 13.37
CA HIS A 205 3.64 -9.27 14.30
C HIS A 205 3.13 -9.78 15.66
N ILE A 206 3.34 -11.07 15.95
CA ILE A 206 3.15 -11.64 17.30
C ILE A 206 4.34 -11.19 18.14
N ASP A 207 4.29 -9.92 18.53
CA ASP A 207 5.13 -9.35 19.59
C ASP A 207 4.45 -9.64 20.94
N TYR A 208 5.25 -10.14 21.88
CA TYR A 208 4.92 -10.42 23.27
C TYR A 208 4.56 -9.15 24.06
#